data_AF-A0A257S3E6-F1
#
_entry.id   AF-A0A257S3E6-F1
#
_cell.length_a   1.000
_cell.length_b   1.000
_cell.length_c   1.000
_cell.angle_alpha   90.00
_cell.angle_beta   90.00
_cell.angle_gamma   90.00
#
_symmetry.space_group_name_H-M   'P 1'
#
loop_
_entity.id
_entity.type
_entity.pdbx_description
1 polymer ?
#
loop_
_entity_poly.entity_id
_entity_poly.type
_entity_poly.pdbx_seq_one_letter_code
_entity_poly.pdbx_strand_id
1 'polypeptide(L)'
;MRFKPGHRIEPFNDTSRKRAACARARRRERDAFPLLAPLIAEQQPAIEAVMAQRATRWIEDQKQYRARRAADWRRARVRLAGYAPDTRAKLLAYWRGCKWPGDPSYFLSMLHMFDTDRLALD
;
A
#
# COMPACT_ATOMS: atom_id res chain seq x y z
N MET A 1 -17.04 -5.13 13.81
CA MET A 1 -15.97 -4.11 13.65
C MET A 1 -16.02 -3.60 12.22
N ARG A 2 -16.00 -2.28 11.97
CA ARG A 2 -16.05 -1.76 10.60
C ARG A 2 -14.80 -2.20 9.83
N PHE A 3 -15.01 -2.87 8.72
CA PHE A 3 -13.98 -3.51 7.91
C PHE A 3 -14.35 -3.35 6.44
N LYS A 4 -13.44 -2.80 5.65
CA LYS A 4 -13.57 -2.77 4.19
C LYS A 4 -12.83 -3.96 3.60
N PRO A 5 -13.54 -4.89 2.92
CA PRO A 5 -12.91 -5.96 2.16
C PRO A 5 -11.86 -5.40 1.21
N GLY A 6 -10.76 -6.14 1.04
CA GLY A 6 -9.76 -5.80 0.03
C GLY A 6 -10.37 -5.89 -1.37
N HIS A 7 -9.82 -5.12 -2.32
CA HIS A 7 -10.21 -5.25 -3.72
C HIS A 7 -9.75 -6.60 -4.29
N ARG A 8 -10.44 -7.06 -5.34
CA ARG A 8 -9.98 -8.21 -6.13
C ARG A 8 -8.67 -7.82 -6.80
N ILE A 9 -7.64 -8.65 -6.62
CA ILE A 9 -6.37 -8.44 -7.30
C ILE A 9 -6.56 -8.91 -8.74
N GLU A 10 -6.44 -7.99 -9.67
CA GLU A 10 -6.38 -8.30 -11.09
C GLU A 10 -4.92 -8.56 -11.52
N PRO A 11 -4.68 -9.35 -12.57
CA PRO A 11 -3.36 -9.49 -13.16
C PRO A 11 -2.78 -8.13 -13.59
N PHE A 12 -1.46 -8.06 -13.70
CA PHE A 12 -0.82 -6.84 -14.18
C PHE A 12 -1.26 -6.53 -15.62
N ASN A 13 -1.97 -5.42 -15.78
CA ASN A 13 -2.40 -4.96 -17.10
C ASN A 13 -1.27 -4.19 -17.80
N ASP A 14 -0.62 -4.78 -18.81
CA ASP A 14 0.33 -4.07 -19.68
C ASP A 14 -0.44 -3.17 -20.66
N THR A 15 -0.16 -1.87 -20.63
CA THR A 15 -0.90 -0.87 -21.41
C THR A 15 0.06 -0.02 -22.22
N SER A 16 -0.42 0.51 -23.35
CA SER A 16 0.33 1.47 -24.17
C SER A 16 0.88 2.64 -23.34
N ARG A 17 0.10 3.14 -22.38
CA ARG A 17 0.52 4.21 -21.46
C ARG A 17 1.70 3.80 -20.57
N LYS A 18 1.73 2.58 -20.05
CA LYS A 18 2.84 2.06 -19.22
C LYS A 18 4.11 1.86 -20.05
N ARG A 19 3.99 1.35 -21.28
CA ARG A 19 5.11 1.23 -22.23
C ARG A 19 5.67 2.59 -22.62
N ALA A 20 4.82 3.55 -22.96
CA ALA A 20 5.24 4.92 -23.27
C ALA A 20 5.92 5.60 -22.06
N ALA A 21 5.43 5.37 -20.84
CA ALA A 21 6.08 5.86 -19.63
C ALA A 21 7.48 5.24 -19.43
N CYS A 22 7.65 3.94 -19.73
CA CYS A 22 8.95 3.28 -19.72
C CYS A 22 9.90 3.90 -20.75
N ALA A 23 9.44 4.11 -21.98
CA ALA A 23 10.24 4.75 -23.03
C ALA A 23 10.68 6.17 -22.64
N ARG A 24 9.78 6.98 -22.05
CA ARG A 24 10.13 8.30 -21.53
C ARG A 24 11.14 8.26 -20.40
N ALA A 25 11.01 7.30 -19.46
CA ALA A 25 11.97 7.13 -18.38
C ALA A 25 13.37 6.77 -18.91
N ARG A 26 13.44 5.84 -19.87
CA ARG A 26 14.68 5.46 -20.56
C ARG A 26 15.33 6.63 -21.30
N ARG A 27 14.52 7.48 -21.94
CA ARG A 27 15.00 8.70 -22.58
C ARG A 27 15.60 9.66 -21.55
N ARG A 28 14.85 9.94 -20.47
CA ARG A 28 15.31 10.83 -19.39
C ARG A 28 16.64 10.37 -18.77
N GLU A 29 16.82 9.06 -18.60
CA GLU A 29 18.07 8.50 -18.08
C GLU A 29 19.26 8.75 -19.01
N ARG A 30 19.09 8.57 -20.33
CA ARG A 30 20.13 8.88 -21.31
C ARG A 30 20.40 10.38 -21.40
N ASP A 31 19.35 11.19 -21.40
CA ASP A 31 19.44 12.65 -21.47
C ASP A 31 20.14 13.24 -20.23
N ALA A 32 20.04 12.58 -19.07
CA ALA A 32 20.71 12.98 -17.84
C ALA A 32 22.24 12.77 -17.90
N PHE A 33 22.72 11.84 -18.73
CA PHE A 33 24.15 11.55 -18.89
C PHE A 33 24.55 11.46 -20.37
N PRO A 34 24.58 12.59 -21.10
CA PRO A 34 24.77 12.59 -22.56
C PRO A 34 26.04 11.89 -23.04
N LEU A 35 27.16 12.06 -22.32
CA LEU A 35 28.44 11.41 -22.64
C LEU A 35 28.37 9.88 -22.50
N LEU A 36 27.50 9.37 -21.63
CA LEU A 36 27.30 7.95 -21.38
C LEU A 36 26.04 7.41 -22.07
N ALA A 37 25.32 8.22 -22.85
CA ALA A 37 24.05 7.84 -23.45
C ALA A 37 24.10 6.55 -24.29
N PRO A 38 25.16 6.29 -25.10
CA PRO A 38 25.30 5.02 -25.82
C PRO A 38 25.44 3.82 -24.87
N LEU A 39 26.29 3.94 -23.85
CA LEU A 39 26.51 2.90 -22.84
C LEU A 39 25.23 2.60 -22.04
N ILE A 40 24.50 3.65 -21.63
CA ILE A 40 23.22 3.52 -20.94
C ILE A 40 22.20 2.84 -21.85
N ALA A 41 22.14 3.20 -23.14
CA ALA A 41 21.20 2.60 -24.08
C ALA A 41 21.44 1.09 -24.23
N GLU A 42 22.70 0.65 -24.26
CA GLU A 42 23.10 -0.76 -24.34
C GLU A 42 22.68 -1.56 -23.09
N GLN A 43 22.85 -0.96 -21.91
CA GLN A 43 22.48 -1.61 -20.64
C GLN A 43 20.98 -1.63 -20.37
N GLN A 44 20.20 -0.74 -21.01
CA GLN A 44 18.78 -0.64 -20.77
C GLN A 44 18.02 -1.86 -21.31
N PRO A 45 17.24 -2.56 -20.47
CA PRO A 45 16.45 -3.69 -20.91
C PRO A 45 15.38 -3.28 -21.94
N ALA A 46 15.00 -4.23 -22.79
CA ALA A 46 13.85 -4.10 -23.68
C ALA A 46 12.58 -3.76 -22.89
N ILE A 47 11.66 -3.01 -23.50
CA ILE A 47 10.44 -2.57 -22.81
C ILE A 47 9.58 -3.78 -22.41
N GLU A 48 9.56 -4.80 -23.27
CA GLU A 48 8.91 -6.09 -23.07
C GLU A 48 9.43 -6.78 -21.81
N ALA A 49 10.76 -6.84 -21.66
CA ALA A 49 11.41 -7.43 -20.49
C ALA A 49 11.05 -6.67 -19.20
N VAL A 50 10.98 -5.32 -19.25
CA VAL A 50 10.55 -4.51 -18.10
C VAL A 50 9.09 -4.78 -17.74
N MET A 51 8.19 -4.89 -18.73
CA MET A 51 6.77 -5.18 -18.46
C MET A 51 6.58 -6.58 -17.90
N ALA A 52 7.31 -7.58 -18.41
CA ALA A 52 7.31 -8.94 -17.87
C ALA A 52 7.78 -8.95 -16.40
N GLN A 53 8.90 -8.28 -16.10
CA GLN A 53 9.41 -8.17 -14.73
C GLN A 53 8.39 -7.49 -13.79
N ARG A 54 7.73 -6.42 -14.25
CA ARG A 54 6.67 -5.75 -13.48
C ARG A 54 5.48 -6.66 -13.24
N ALA A 55 5.10 -7.49 -14.21
CA ALA A 55 4.02 -8.45 -14.03
C ALA A 55 4.34 -9.50 -12.96
N THR A 56 5.58 -10.02 -12.94
CA THR A 56 6.04 -10.93 -11.88
C THR A 56 6.01 -10.25 -10.51
N ARG A 57 6.60 -9.05 -10.41
CA ARG A 57 6.64 -8.28 -9.15
C ARG A 57 5.25 -7.94 -8.64
N TRP A 58 4.33 -7.57 -9.54
CA TRP A 58 2.95 -7.26 -9.18
C TRP A 58 2.29 -8.38 -8.38
N ILE A 59 2.45 -9.64 -8.79
CA ILE A 59 1.85 -10.77 -8.07
C ILE A 59 2.39 -10.86 -6.64
N GLU A 60 3.70 -10.71 -6.48
CA GLU A 60 4.37 -10.78 -5.18
C GLU A 60 3.99 -9.60 -4.28
N ASP A 61 4.02 -8.38 -4.82
CA ASP A 61 3.61 -7.16 -4.12
C ASP A 61 2.17 -7.29 -3.58
N GLN A 62 1.28 -7.88 -4.39
CA GLN A 62 -0.12 -8.06 -4.01
C GLN A 62 -0.31 -9.12 -2.92
N LYS A 63 0.49 -10.21 -2.95
CA LYS A 63 0.53 -11.19 -1.85
C LYS A 63 1.03 -10.55 -0.56
N GLN A 64 2.14 -9.82 -0.63
CA GLN A 64 2.73 -9.15 0.52
C GLN A 64 1.79 -8.09 1.10
N TYR A 65 1.11 -7.32 0.25
CA TYR A 65 0.10 -6.36 0.66
C TYR A 65 -1.04 -7.02 1.45
N ARG A 66 -1.59 -8.14 0.95
CA ARG A 66 -2.64 -8.89 1.65
C ARG A 66 -2.15 -9.45 2.98
N ALA A 67 -0.94 -10.03 3.00
CA ALA A 67 -0.34 -10.57 4.21
C ALA A 67 -0.15 -9.49 5.28
N ARG A 68 0.41 -8.33 4.89
CA ARG A 68 0.58 -7.17 5.78
C ARG A 68 -0.74 -6.68 6.33
N ARG A 69 -1.74 -6.47 5.45
CA ARG A 69 -3.07 -6.02 5.87
C ARG A 69 -3.74 -7.00 6.85
N ALA A 70 -3.59 -8.30 6.65
CA ALA A 70 -4.10 -9.31 7.57
C ALA A 70 -3.35 -9.29 8.92
N ALA A 71 -2.03 -9.13 8.90
CA ALA A 71 -1.22 -8.99 10.10
C ALA A 71 -1.60 -7.74 10.90
N ASP A 72 -1.80 -6.60 10.23
CA ASP A 72 -2.21 -5.35 10.87
C ASP A 72 -3.58 -5.48 11.53
N TRP A 73 -4.54 -6.18 10.90
CA TRP A 73 -5.82 -6.47 11.54
C TRP A 73 -5.68 -7.33 12.79
N ARG A 74 -4.85 -8.38 12.74
CA ARG A 74 -4.57 -9.23 13.91
C ARG A 74 -3.96 -8.39 15.04
N ARG A 75 -2.94 -7.59 14.73
CA ARG A 75 -2.30 -6.67 15.67
C ARG A 75 -3.32 -5.71 16.29
N ALA A 76 -4.19 -5.12 15.49
CA ALA A 76 -5.17 -4.17 15.98
C ALA A 76 -6.23 -4.81 16.89
N ARG A 77 -6.63 -6.06 16.59
CA ARG A 77 -7.55 -6.81 17.46
C ARG A 77 -6.92 -7.20 18.79
N VAL A 78 -5.65 -7.63 18.77
CA VAL A 78 -4.88 -7.91 20.00
C VAL A 78 -4.78 -6.65 20.85
N ARG A 79 -4.39 -5.52 20.26
CA ARG A 79 -4.32 -4.24 20.97
C ARG A 79 -5.68 -3.82 21.53
N LEU A 80 -6.74 -3.94 20.72
CA LEU A 80 -8.10 -3.63 21.15
C LEU A 80 -8.56 -4.49 22.34
N ALA A 81 -8.13 -5.75 22.39
CA ALA A 81 -8.45 -6.66 23.50
C ALA A 81 -7.72 -6.28 24.81
N GLY A 82 -6.64 -5.50 24.74
CA GLY A 82 -5.89 -5.03 25.91
C GLY A 82 -6.50 -3.84 26.65
N TYR A 83 -7.48 -3.13 26.08
CA TYR A 83 -8.16 -2.03 26.76
C TYR A 83 -9.23 -2.53 27.74
N ALA A 84 -9.50 -1.72 28.77
CA ALA A 84 -10.64 -1.93 29.66
C ALA A 84 -11.96 -2.04 28.88
N PRO A 85 -12.94 -2.85 29.32
CA PRO A 85 -14.18 -3.12 28.57
C PRO A 85 -14.92 -1.86 28.10
N ASP A 86 -15.04 -0.85 28.95
CA ASP A 86 -15.77 0.40 28.65
C ASP A 86 -15.02 1.23 27.60
N THR A 87 -13.70 1.37 27.78
CA THR A 87 -12.83 2.06 26.80
C THR A 87 -12.87 1.37 25.45
N ARG A 88 -12.79 0.04 25.44
CA ARG A 88 -12.92 -0.77 24.23
C ARG A 88 -14.25 -0.55 23.51
N ALA A 89 -15.35 -0.44 24.27
CA ALA A 89 -16.68 -0.18 23.72
C ALA A 89 -16.75 1.20 23.06
N LYS A 90 -16.24 2.25 23.73
CA LYS A 90 -16.15 3.62 23.18
C LYS A 90 -15.29 3.68 21.91
N LEU A 91 -14.11 3.07 21.91
CA LEU A 91 -13.22 2.99 20.73
C LEU A 91 -13.92 2.32 19.53
N LEU A 92 -14.65 1.23 19.79
CA LEU A 92 -15.41 0.53 18.75
C LEU A 92 -16.59 1.36 18.22
N ALA A 93 -17.29 2.10 19.09
CA ALA A 93 -18.36 3.00 18.70
C ALA A 93 -17.83 4.14 17.83
N TYR A 94 -16.75 4.80 18.26
CA TYR A 94 -16.05 5.81 17.47
C TYR A 94 -15.63 5.26 16.10
N TRP A 95 -14.98 4.10 16.06
CA TRP A 95 -14.52 3.49 14.80
C TRP A 95 -15.65 3.19 13.82
N ARG A 96 -16.84 2.82 14.32
CA ARG A 96 -18.03 2.57 13.50
C ARG A 96 -18.58 3.86 12.89
N GLY A 97 -18.56 4.97 13.64
CA GLY A 97 -19.12 6.26 13.21
C GLY A 97 -18.15 7.17 12.44
N CYS A 98 -16.83 6.97 12.58
CA CYS A 98 -15.86 7.86 11.97
C CYS A 98 -15.84 7.77 10.42
N LYS A 99 -15.44 8.87 9.76
CA LYS A 99 -15.38 8.96 8.28
C LYS A 99 -14.09 8.39 7.67
N TRP A 100 -13.18 7.88 8.49
CA TRP A 100 -11.90 7.34 8.00
C TRP A 100 -12.12 6.08 7.16
N PRO A 101 -11.19 5.69 6.29
CA PRO A 101 -11.28 4.42 5.57
C PRO A 101 -11.32 3.24 6.56
N GLY A 102 -12.17 2.24 6.26
CA GLY A 102 -12.34 1.03 7.09
C GLY A 102 -11.17 0.04 6.98
N ASP A 103 -9.93 0.51 7.09
CA ASP A 103 -8.71 -0.27 6.93
C ASP A 103 -7.87 -0.30 8.21
N PRO A 104 -6.95 -1.29 8.34
CA PRO A 104 -6.28 -1.52 9.61
C PRO A 104 -5.25 -0.45 9.95
N SER A 105 -4.68 0.27 8.97
CA SER A 105 -3.68 1.31 9.30
C SER A 105 -4.35 2.49 9.99
N TYR A 106 -5.49 2.95 9.48
CA TYR A 106 -6.28 4.00 10.15
C TYR A 106 -6.81 3.55 11.50
N PHE A 107 -7.24 2.30 11.62
CA PHE A 107 -7.67 1.79 12.92
C PHE A 107 -6.51 1.72 13.92
N LEU A 108 -5.33 1.25 13.52
CA LEU A 108 -4.13 1.26 14.37
C LEU A 108 -3.69 2.69 14.73
N SER A 109 -3.79 3.64 13.80
CA SER A 109 -3.53 5.06 14.05
C SER A 109 -4.53 5.64 15.04
N MET A 110 -5.81 5.33 14.92
CA MET A 110 -6.84 5.74 15.88
C MET A 110 -6.51 5.24 17.30
N LEU A 111 -6.15 3.96 17.43
CA LEU A 111 -5.71 3.39 18.70
C LEU A 111 -4.41 4.05 19.21
N HIS A 112 -3.52 4.48 18.32
CA HIS A 112 -2.31 5.22 18.70
C HIS A 112 -2.62 6.64 19.17
N MET A 113 -3.56 7.32 18.52
CA MET A 113 -4.01 8.64 18.94
C MET A 113 -4.69 8.61 20.31
N PHE A 114 -5.47 7.57 20.60
CA PHE A 114 -6.04 7.37 21.93
C PHE A 114 -4.92 7.20 22.99
N ASP A 115 -3.95 6.32 22.74
CA ASP A 115 -2.83 6.08 23.67
C ASP A 115 -1.90 7.29 23.86
N THR A 116 -1.97 8.29 22.98
CA THR A 116 -1.16 9.51 23.03
C THR A 116 -1.98 10.76 23.35
N ASP A 117 -3.20 10.57 23.87
CA ASP A 117 -4.14 11.63 24.26
C ASP A 117 -4.49 12.63 23.14
N ARG A 118 -4.30 12.21 21.87
CA ARG A 118 -4.69 12.97 20.67
C ARG A 118 -6.10 12.64 20.20
N LEU A 119 -6.78 11.71 20.87
CA LEU A 119 -8.16 11.34 20.63
C LEU A 119 -8.89 11.18 21.97
N ALA A 120 -9.77 12.14 22.28
CA ALA A 120 -10.72 12.01 23.37
C ALA A 120 -11.96 11.23 22.92
N LEU A 121 -12.45 10.37 23.79
CA LEU A 121 -13.68 9.60 23.58
C LEU A 121 -14.72 10.08 24.59
N ASP A 122 -15.69 10.83 24.11
CA ASP A 122 -16.83 11.31 24.91
C ASP A 122 -17.62 10.14 25.53
#